data_AF-A0A4R2EZI8-F1
#
_entry.id   AF-A0A4R2EZI8-F1
#
_cell.length_a   1.000
_cell.length_b   1.000
_cell.length_c   1.000
_cell.angle_alpha   90.00
_cell.angle_beta   90.00
_cell.angle_gamma   90.00
#
_symmetry.space_group_name_H-M   'P 1'
#
loop_
_entity.id
_entity.type
_entity.pdbx_description
1 polymer ?
#
loop_
_entity_poly.entity_id
_entity_poly.type
_entity_poly.pdbx_seq_one_letter_code
_entity_poly.pdbx_strand_id
1 'polypeptide(L)'
;MKKLGVILILGILFMGCTKDATVDTTNACTSANPIEEVGWLKDMKNSLTNCSCESSIIQGIYNNQTVFFIRGTDPLCNSVNMPTLYSCEGKVVRVFNETDYREFDDKVTPVKVIYRCKATE
;
A
#
# COMPACT_ATOMS: atom_id res chain seq x y z
N MET A 1 -54.76 -4.80 -35.34
CA MET A 1 -53.43 -4.71 -34.70
C MET A 1 -53.59 -4.06 -33.33
N LYS A 2 -53.68 -4.85 -32.25
CA LYS A 2 -53.82 -4.35 -30.88
C LYS A 2 -52.98 -5.20 -29.94
N LYS A 3 -51.98 -4.53 -29.38
CA LYS A 3 -51.36 -4.65 -28.05
C LYS A 3 -51.29 -6.05 -27.44
N LEU A 4 -50.07 -6.56 -27.32
CA LEU A 4 -49.64 -7.24 -26.09
C LEU A 4 -48.16 -6.93 -25.90
N GLY A 5 -47.89 -5.95 -25.02
CA GLY A 5 -46.55 -5.78 -24.46
C GLY A 5 -46.40 -6.75 -23.30
N VAL A 6 -45.28 -7.46 -23.25
CA VAL A 6 -44.73 -8.02 -22.01
C VAL A 6 -43.22 -7.80 -22.08
N ILE A 7 -42.79 -6.77 -21.36
CA ILE A 7 -41.41 -6.56 -20.93
C ILE A 7 -41.18 -7.55 -19.79
N LEU A 8 -40.22 -8.46 -19.93
CA LEU A 8 -39.67 -9.20 -18.78
C LEU A 8 -38.17 -8.91 -18.71
N ILE A 9 -37.84 -7.99 -17.82
CA ILE A 9 -36.49 -7.60 -17.42
C ILE A 9 -35.88 -8.78 -16.67
N LEU A 10 -34.88 -9.43 -17.27
CA LEU A 10 -34.02 -10.38 -16.57
C LEU A 10 -32.80 -9.63 -16.05
N GLY A 11 -33.00 -8.90 -14.95
CA GLY A 11 -31.93 -8.32 -14.16
C GLY A 11 -31.25 -9.42 -13.36
N ILE A 12 -30.23 -10.05 -13.94
CA ILE A 12 -29.35 -10.93 -13.17
C ILE A 12 -28.45 -10.04 -12.33
N LEU A 13 -28.78 -10.02 -11.05
CA LEU A 13 -27.99 -9.54 -9.94
C LEU A 13 -26.62 -10.22 -9.96
N PHE A 14 -25.62 -9.60 -10.57
CA PHE A 14 -24.23 -9.87 -10.21
C PHE A 14 -23.91 -9.07 -8.94
N MET A 15 -24.39 -9.56 -7.79
CA MET A 15 -23.69 -9.32 -6.53
C MET A 15 -22.43 -10.18 -6.53
N GLY A 16 -21.44 -9.74 -7.29
CA GLY A 16 -20.09 -10.29 -7.25
C GLY A 16 -19.44 -9.85 -5.95
N CYS A 17 -19.30 -10.79 -5.02
CA CYS A 17 -18.43 -10.77 -3.83
C CYS A 17 -17.84 -9.40 -3.47
N THR A 18 -18.54 -8.64 -2.63
CA THR A 18 -17.78 -7.88 -1.64
C THR A 18 -17.13 -8.93 -0.77
N LYS A 19 -15.84 -9.22 -1.01
CA LYS A 19 -15.00 -9.58 0.12
C LYS A 19 -15.31 -8.50 1.13
N ASP A 20 -15.84 -8.87 2.28
CA ASP A 20 -15.93 -7.96 3.40
C ASP A 20 -14.49 -7.50 3.63
N ALA A 21 -14.11 -6.42 2.96
CA ALA A 21 -13.12 -5.51 3.46
C ALA A 21 -13.82 -4.99 4.71
N THR A 22 -13.71 -5.76 5.79
CA THR A 22 -13.64 -5.20 7.12
C THR A 22 -12.69 -4.04 6.93
N VAL A 23 -13.25 -2.84 6.83
CA VAL A 23 -12.49 -1.61 6.87
C VAL A 23 -11.74 -1.78 8.17
N ASP A 24 -10.47 -2.18 8.08
CA ASP A 24 -9.63 -2.36 9.25
C ASP A 24 -9.55 -0.95 9.81
N THR A 25 -10.38 -0.68 10.81
CA THR A 25 -10.57 0.63 11.41
C THR A 25 -9.34 1.05 12.20
N THR A 26 -8.36 0.16 12.31
CA THR A 26 -7.07 0.38 12.94
C THR A 26 -6.23 1.31 12.07
N ASN A 27 -6.17 2.57 12.47
CA ASN A 27 -5.28 3.58 11.89
C ASN A 27 -3.81 3.22 12.19
N ALA A 28 -2.96 3.18 11.16
CA ALA A 28 -1.55 2.79 11.31
C ALA A 28 -0.71 3.76 12.15
N CYS A 29 -1.18 4.98 12.34
CA CYS A 29 -0.48 6.01 13.11
C CYS A 29 -0.81 5.96 14.60
N THR A 30 -1.88 5.28 15.01
CA THR A 30 -2.26 5.11 16.42
C THR A 30 -2.06 3.69 16.95
N SER A 31 -1.88 2.71 16.07
CA SER A 31 -1.57 1.32 16.45
C SER A 31 -0.18 1.20 17.11
N ALA A 32 -0.08 0.35 18.13
CA ALA A 32 1.17 0.06 18.80
C ALA A 32 2.10 -0.79 17.92
N ASN A 33 1.52 -1.70 17.12
CA ASN A 33 2.25 -2.55 16.19
C ASN A 33 1.57 -2.60 14.81
N PRO A 34 1.66 -1.51 14.03
CA PRO A 34 0.85 -1.34 12.83
C PRO A 34 1.14 -2.37 11.74
N ILE A 35 2.35 -2.96 11.70
CA ILE A 35 2.70 -3.96 10.70
C ILE A 35 1.98 -5.30 10.89
N GLU A 36 1.52 -5.63 12.12
CA GLU A 36 0.78 -6.86 12.41
C GLU A 36 -0.72 -6.63 12.61
N GLU A 37 -1.10 -5.42 13.05
CA GLU A 37 -2.47 -5.06 13.46
C GLU A 37 -3.29 -4.34 12.38
N VAL A 38 -2.63 -3.76 11.37
CA VAL A 38 -3.32 -3.03 10.29
C VAL A 38 -3.25 -3.82 8.99
N GLY A 39 -4.41 -4.22 8.48
CA GLY A 39 -4.54 -5.13 7.34
C GLY A 39 -3.73 -4.71 6.12
N TRP A 40 -3.82 -3.46 5.67
CA TRP A 40 -3.09 -3.03 4.46
C TRP A 40 -1.57 -3.03 4.65
N LEU A 41 -1.07 -2.77 5.86
CA LEU A 41 0.37 -2.86 6.16
C LEU A 41 0.83 -4.31 6.27
N LYS A 42 -0.02 -5.17 6.83
CA LYS A 42 0.21 -6.62 6.86
C LYS A 42 0.23 -7.21 5.44
N ASP A 43 -0.66 -6.76 4.57
CA ASP A 43 -0.69 -7.13 3.15
C ASP A 43 0.56 -6.61 2.43
N MET A 44 0.99 -5.39 2.72
CA MET A 44 2.25 -4.83 2.20
C MET A 44 3.47 -5.64 2.67
N LYS A 45 3.51 -6.06 3.95
CA LYS A 45 4.53 -6.97 4.46
C LYS A 45 4.51 -8.30 3.71
N ASN A 46 3.33 -8.88 3.52
CA ASN A 46 3.17 -10.18 2.87
C ASN A 46 3.44 -10.14 1.36
N SER A 47 3.46 -8.95 0.73
CA SER A 47 3.89 -8.82 -0.67
C SER A 47 5.41 -8.86 -0.82
N LEU A 48 6.15 -8.52 0.25
CA LEU A 48 7.59 -8.65 0.34
C LEU A 48 7.96 -10.08 0.77
N THR A 49 7.96 -11.01 -0.19
CA THR A 49 8.41 -12.40 0.03
C THR A 49 9.61 -12.74 -0.84
N ASN A 50 10.47 -13.65 -0.36
CA ASN A 50 11.63 -14.15 -1.09
C ASN A 50 12.48 -13.03 -1.71
N CYS A 51 12.69 -11.94 -0.96
CA CYS A 51 13.36 -10.79 -1.49
C CYS A 51 14.80 -11.18 -1.83
N SER A 52 15.20 -11.07 -3.09
CA SER A 52 16.60 -11.25 -3.50
C SER A 52 17.49 -10.11 -3.03
N CYS A 53 16.88 -8.97 -2.70
CA CYS A 53 17.52 -7.78 -2.19
C CYS A 53 16.78 -7.26 -0.97
N GLU A 54 17.52 -6.78 0.04
CA GLU A 54 16.88 -6.24 1.23
C GLU A 54 15.94 -5.08 0.90
N SER A 55 14.69 -5.21 1.34
CA SER A 55 13.65 -4.20 1.21
C SER A 55 13.00 -3.95 2.56
N SER A 56 12.73 -2.69 2.87
CA SER A 56 12.17 -2.26 4.14
C SER A 56 10.84 -1.56 3.94
N ILE A 57 9.90 -1.80 4.86
CA ILE A 57 8.72 -0.93 5.03
C ILE A 57 9.07 0.11 6.09
N ILE A 58 8.92 1.37 5.74
CA ILE A 58 9.39 2.52 6.51
C ILE A 58 8.22 3.44 6.79
N GLN A 59 8.09 3.86 8.05
CA GLN A 59 7.29 5.00 8.45
C GLN A 59 8.14 6.27 8.33
N GLY A 60 7.58 7.32 7.73
CA GLY A 60 8.22 8.62 7.55
C GLY A 60 7.24 9.78 7.63
N ILE A 61 7.75 10.99 7.38
CA ILE A 61 6.99 12.23 7.33
C ILE A 61 7.09 12.85 5.93
N TYR A 62 5.95 13.26 5.38
CA TYR A 62 5.84 14.00 4.12
C TYR A 62 4.78 15.09 4.26
N ASN A 63 5.13 16.36 4.03
CA ASN A 63 4.22 17.50 4.22
C ASN A 63 3.50 17.48 5.58
N ASN A 64 4.26 17.27 6.67
CA ASN A 64 3.75 17.17 8.05
C ASN A 64 2.73 16.05 8.31
N GLN A 65 2.60 15.07 7.41
CA GLN A 65 1.76 13.90 7.62
C GLN A 65 2.62 12.63 7.75
N THR A 66 2.19 11.70 8.60
CA THR A 66 2.80 10.38 8.69
C THR A 66 2.46 9.58 7.44
N VAL A 67 3.48 8.99 6.82
CA VAL A 67 3.37 8.15 5.64
C VAL A 67 4.13 6.85 5.83
N PHE A 68 3.77 5.85 5.03
CA PHE A 68 4.49 4.58 4.94
C PHE A 68 4.87 4.30 3.49
N PHE A 69 6.02 3.68 3.28
CA PHE A 69 6.53 3.34 1.94
C PHE A 69 7.53 2.18 1.99
N ILE A 70 7.73 1.54 0.84
CA ILE A 70 8.78 0.53 0.64
C ILE A 70 10.03 1.21 0.09
N ARG A 71 11.20 0.83 0.59
CA ARG A 71 12.50 1.26 0.05
C ARG A 71 13.45 0.07 -0.02
N GLY A 72 14.21 -0.04 -1.10
CA GLY A 72 15.36 -0.94 -1.16
C GLY A 72 16.44 -0.43 -0.20
N THR A 73 16.93 -1.30 0.68
CA THR A 73 17.96 -0.96 1.68
C THR A 73 19.26 -1.72 1.50
N ASP A 74 19.33 -2.60 0.50
CA ASP A 74 20.54 -3.35 0.15
C ASP A 74 21.48 -2.52 -0.74
N PRO A 75 22.70 -2.19 -0.27
CA PRO A 75 23.67 -1.40 -1.05
C PRO A 75 24.26 -2.17 -2.24
N LEU A 76 24.18 -3.51 -2.25
CA LEU A 76 24.67 -4.34 -3.34
C LEU A 76 23.61 -4.53 -4.43
N CYS A 77 22.36 -4.18 -4.14
CA CYS A 77 21.29 -4.30 -5.09
C CYS A 77 21.11 -3.01 -5.90
N ASN A 78 21.46 -3.07 -7.17
CA ASN A 78 21.27 -1.94 -8.09
C ASN A 78 19.81 -1.88 -8.59
N SER A 79 18.88 -1.58 -7.68
CA SER A 79 17.46 -1.38 -7.99
C SER A 79 17.04 0.05 -7.68
N VAL A 80 16.46 0.72 -8.67
CA VAL A 80 15.78 2.01 -8.45
C VAL A 80 14.32 1.69 -8.17
N ASN A 81 13.93 1.72 -6.89
CA ASN A 81 12.54 1.60 -6.50
C ASN A 81 11.92 2.98 -6.36
N MET A 82 10.82 3.21 -7.06
CA MET A 82 10.06 4.45 -6.98
C MET A 82 9.02 4.32 -5.87
N PRO A 83 9.21 5.00 -4.73
CA PRO A 83 8.35 4.82 -3.58
C PRO A 83 6.97 5.40 -3.87
N THR A 84 5.95 4.65 -3.47
CA THR A 84 4.60 5.16 -3.26
C THR A 84 4.42 5.43 -1.77
N LEU A 85 3.95 6.63 -1.43
CA LEU A 85 3.62 7.03 -0.07
C LEU A 85 2.15 6.70 0.23
N TYR A 86 1.93 6.03 1.34
CA TYR A 86 0.61 5.68 1.84
C TYR A 86 0.33 6.41 3.16
N SER A 87 -0.89 6.90 3.34
CA SER A 87 -1.38 7.52 4.58
C SER A 87 -1.61 6.48 5.69
N CYS A 88 -2.00 6.96 6.88
CA CYS A 88 -2.36 6.11 8.01
C CYS A 88 -3.49 5.11 7.71
N GLU A 89 -4.38 5.44 6.76
CA GLU A 89 -5.51 4.60 6.32
C GLU A 89 -5.18 3.76 5.08
N GLY A 90 -3.93 3.76 4.62
CA GLY A 90 -3.52 3.00 3.43
C GLY A 90 -3.91 3.63 2.09
N LYS A 91 -4.36 4.89 2.09
CA LYS A 91 -4.62 5.64 0.85
C LYS A 91 -3.32 6.17 0.27
N VAL A 92 -3.18 6.12 -1.06
CA VAL A 92 -2.05 6.71 -1.77
C VAL A 92 -2.05 8.22 -1.58
N VAL A 93 -0.96 8.74 -1.03
CA VAL A 93 -0.69 10.18 -0.83
C VAL A 93 0.12 10.73 -2.00
N ARG A 94 1.14 10.00 -2.44
CA ARG A 94 2.04 10.40 -3.52
C ARG A 94 2.66 9.18 -4.19
N VAL A 95 2.82 9.26 -5.50
CA VAL A 95 3.64 8.33 -6.29
C VAL A 95 4.82 9.13 -6.83
N PHE A 96 6.03 8.72 -6.49
CA PHE A 96 7.25 9.25 -7.13
C PHE A 96 7.49 8.51 -8.45
N ASN A 97 8.06 9.19 -9.43
CA ASN A 97 8.39 8.68 -10.76
C ASN A 97 9.80 9.14 -11.18
N GLU A 98 10.20 8.87 -12.43
CA GLU A 98 11.60 9.07 -12.88
C GLU A 98 12.01 10.55 -12.82
N THR A 99 11.03 11.43 -12.95
CA THR A 99 11.22 12.87 -13.03
C THR A 99 11.47 13.48 -11.66
N ASP A 100 10.75 13.01 -10.64
CA ASP A 100 10.73 13.64 -9.31
C ASP A 100 11.30 12.77 -8.18
N TYR A 101 11.69 11.53 -8.47
CA TYR A 101 12.34 10.64 -7.48
C TYR A 101 13.61 11.26 -6.89
N ARG A 102 14.32 12.11 -7.64
CA ARG A 102 15.52 12.81 -7.15
C ARG A 102 15.25 13.73 -5.97
N GLU A 103 14.02 14.20 -5.81
CA GLU A 103 13.59 15.06 -4.71
C GLU A 103 13.06 14.25 -3.51
N PHE A 104 13.04 12.92 -3.60
CA PHE A 104 12.45 12.06 -2.57
C PHE A 104 13.11 12.27 -1.21
N ASP A 105 14.44 12.15 -1.16
CA ASP A 105 15.20 12.25 0.09
C ASP A 105 15.15 13.68 0.68
N ASP A 106 14.85 14.71 -0.13
CA ASP A 106 14.65 16.09 0.34
C ASP A 106 13.24 16.32 0.91
N LYS A 107 12.24 15.57 0.41
CA LYS A 107 10.82 15.78 0.74
C LYS A 107 10.28 14.81 1.79
N VAL A 108 10.89 13.63 1.92
CA VAL A 108 10.41 12.56 2.78
C VAL A 108 11.45 12.26 3.83
N THR A 109 11.10 12.46 5.10
CA THR A 109 11.98 12.14 6.22
C THR A 109 11.65 10.76 6.78
N PRO A 110 12.54 9.75 6.66
CA PRO A 110 12.35 8.47 7.32
C PRO A 110 12.38 8.63 8.84
N VAL A 111 11.45 7.98 9.54
CA VAL A 111 11.37 8.02 11.01
C VAL A 111 11.69 6.66 11.60
N LYS A 112 11.09 5.59 11.09
CA LYS A 112 11.21 4.25 11.67
C LYS A 112 11.08 3.17 10.59
N VAL A 113 11.97 2.19 10.61
CA VAL A 113 11.78 0.94 9.87
C VAL A 113 10.84 0.05 10.68
N ILE A 114 9.73 -0.37 10.10
CA ILE A 114 8.72 -1.21 10.76
C ILE A 114 8.76 -2.66 10.28
N TYR A 115 9.43 -2.93 9.15
CA TYR A 115 9.68 -4.28 8.66
C TYR A 115 10.90 -4.32 7.76
N ARG A 116 11.60 -5.45 7.74
CA ARG A 116 12.69 -5.76 6.80
C ARG A 116 12.47 -7.14 6.20
N CYS A 117 12.45 -7.21 4.88
CA CYS A 117 12.59 -8.44 4.12
C CYS A 117 14.06 -8.58 3.72
N LYS A 118 14.72 -9.66 4.12
CA LYS A 118 16.14 -9.91 3.84
C LYS A 118 16.32 -10.83 2.63
N ALA A 119 17.47 -10.71 1.98
CA ALA A 119 17.97 -11.71 1.06
C ALA A 119 17.98 -13.09 1.74
N THR A 120 17.32 -14.06 1.13
CA THR A 120 17.55 -15.48 1.47
C THR A 120 18.88 -15.89 0.85
N GLU A 121 19.83 -16.28 1.69
CA GLU A 121 21.13 -16.85 1.31
C GLU A 121 20.99 -18.18 0.56
#